data_AF-A0A3C0IR04-F1
#
_entry.id   AF-A0A3C0IR04-F1
#
_cell.length_a   1.000
_cell.length_b   1.000
_cell.length_c   1.000
_cell.angle_alpha   90.00
_cell.angle_beta   90.00
_cell.angle_gamma   90.00
#
_symmetry.space_group_name_H-M   'P 1'
#
loop_
_entity.id
_entity.type
_entity.pdbx_description
1 polymer ?
#
loop_
_entity_poly.entity_id
_entity_poly.type
_entity_poly.pdbx_seq_one_letter_code
_entity_poly.pdbx_strand_id
1 'polypeptide(L)'
;MKSFDGFNGATQKEHYNENYIESDKFPEASYQGKLIDEIDFTKEGIHTVRTKGRLLIHGVEQERIIKSELTVTKDKMLLKSNFMVLLSDFNIPIPKVVSMKLANEIDVQLVATLVPR
;
A
#
# COMPACT_ATOMS: atom_id res chain seq x y z
N MET A 1 1.95 -11.85 -3.78
CA MET A 1 0.61 -11.42 -3.34
C MET A 1 -0.16 -12.56 -2.69
N LYS A 2 0.08 -13.83 -3.04
CA LYS A 2 -0.48 -14.99 -2.30
C LYS A 2 -0.16 -15.05 -0.80
N SER A 3 0.85 -14.29 -0.35
CA SER A 3 1.18 -14.07 1.06
C SER A 3 0.16 -13.20 1.82
N PHE A 4 -0.76 -12.53 1.13
CA PHE A 4 -1.81 -11.72 1.74
C PHE A 4 -2.85 -12.61 2.44
N ASP A 5 -3.27 -12.21 3.64
CA ASP A 5 -4.14 -12.99 4.53
C ASP A 5 -5.07 -12.07 5.35
N GLY A 6 -5.88 -12.64 6.25
CA GLY A 6 -6.89 -11.94 7.03
C GLY A 6 -8.32 -12.07 6.47
N PHE A 7 -8.57 -13.10 5.66
CA PHE A 7 -9.88 -13.38 5.08
C PHE A 7 -10.78 -14.15 6.05
N ASN A 8 -12.10 -13.95 5.95
CA ASN A 8 -13.09 -14.64 6.79
C ASN A 8 -13.26 -16.13 6.45
N GLY A 9 -12.66 -16.60 5.35
CA GLY A 9 -12.69 -17.99 4.92
C GLY A 9 -11.89 -18.24 3.64
N ALA A 10 -11.63 -19.52 3.34
CA ALA A 10 -10.81 -19.93 2.19
C ALA A 10 -11.38 -19.46 0.85
N THR A 11 -12.70 -19.56 0.66
CA THR A 11 -13.37 -19.13 -0.58
C THR A 11 -13.19 -17.64 -0.87
N GLN A 12 -13.15 -16.79 0.17
CA GLN A 12 -12.88 -15.35 -0.04
C GLN A 12 -11.44 -15.12 -0.52
N LYS A 13 -10.48 -15.88 0.02
CA LYS A 13 -9.07 -15.84 -0.40
C LYS A 13 -8.89 -16.36 -1.83
N GLU A 14 -9.61 -17.41 -2.21
CA GLU A 14 -9.66 -17.92 -3.60
C GLU A 14 -10.19 -16.85 -4.55
N HIS A 15 -11.33 -16.23 -4.23
CA HIS A 15 -11.86 -15.13 -5.04
C HIS A 15 -10.88 -13.96 -5.16
N TYR A 16 -10.25 -13.55 -4.05
CA TYR A 16 -9.18 -12.55 -4.06
C TYR A 16 -8.06 -12.89 -5.04
N ASN A 17 -7.54 -14.11 -4.95
CA ASN A 17 -6.39 -14.53 -5.75
C ASN A 17 -6.72 -14.73 -7.23
N GLU A 18 -7.90 -15.27 -7.55
CA GLU A 18 -8.24 -15.66 -8.93
C GLU A 18 -9.04 -14.58 -9.67
N ASN A 19 -10.03 -13.96 -9.02
CA ASN A 19 -11.01 -13.11 -9.69
C ASN A 19 -10.69 -11.61 -9.58
N TYR A 20 -9.90 -11.20 -8.58
CA TYR A 20 -9.62 -9.78 -8.33
C TYR A 20 -8.15 -9.41 -8.60
N ILE A 21 -7.21 -10.10 -7.97
CA ILE A 21 -5.78 -9.76 -8.07
C ILE A 21 -5.05 -10.59 -9.12
N GLU A 22 -5.65 -11.67 -9.62
CA GLU A 22 -5.01 -12.61 -10.57
C GLU A 22 -3.58 -12.94 -10.14
N SER A 23 -3.40 -13.35 -8.87
CA SER A 23 -2.10 -13.43 -8.19
C SER A 23 -1.08 -14.40 -8.81
N ASP A 24 -1.52 -15.32 -9.67
CA ASP A 24 -0.64 -16.17 -10.48
C ASP A 24 -0.01 -15.41 -11.65
N LYS A 25 -0.74 -14.44 -12.21
CA LYS A 25 -0.30 -13.59 -13.31
C LYS A 25 0.43 -12.33 -12.82
N PHE A 26 -0.05 -11.76 -11.72
CA PHE A 26 0.54 -10.60 -11.07
C PHE A 26 0.95 -10.95 -9.64
N PRO A 27 2.09 -11.65 -9.47
CA PRO A 27 2.50 -12.18 -8.19
C PRO A 27 2.95 -11.11 -7.20
N GLU A 28 3.17 -9.86 -7.61
CA GLU A 28 3.77 -8.83 -6.77
C GLU A 28 3.03 -7.49 -6.87
N ALA A 29 2.93 -6.81 -5.73
CA ALA A 29 2.61 -5.40 -5.63
C ALA A 29 3.82 -4.68 -5.06
N SER A 30 4.13 -3.49 -5.55
CA SER A 30 5.28 -2.72 -5.06
C SER A 30 5.02 -1.23 -5.10
N TYR A 31 5.68 -0.50 -4.22
CA TYR A 31 5.78 0.95 -4.29
C TYR A 31 7.24 1.34 -4.42
N GLN A 32 7.57 2.09 -5.46
CA GLN A 32 8.92 2.61 -5.69
C GLN A 32 8.85 4.12 -5.80
N GLY A 33 9.41 4.81 -4.80
CA GLY A 33 9.34 6.25 -4.70
C GLY A 33 10.57 6.87 -4.08
N LYS A 34 10.58 8.20 -4.11
CA LYS A 34 11.60 9.03 -3.48
C LYS A 34 10.93 9.97 -2.49
N LEU A 35 11.60 10.23 -1.38
CA LEU A 35 11.25 11.33 -0.49
C LEU A 35 11.42 12.63 -1.27
N ILE A 36 10.40 13.48 -1.27
CA ILE A 36 10.42 14.77 -1.97
C ILE A 36 10.51 15.97 -1.02
N ASP A 37 10.45 15.71 0.28
CA ASP A 37 10.62 16.72 1.31
C ASP A 37 12.06 16.66 1.85
N GLU A 38 12.65 17.82 2.12
CA GLU A 38 13.93 17.92 2.82
C GLU A 38 13.69 17.70 4.32
N ILE A 39 14.34 16.69 4.89
CA ILE A 39 14.18 16.32 6.29
C ILE A 39 15.54 16.13 6.93
N ASP A 40 15.71 16.79 8.07
CA ASP A 40 16.86 16.61 8.92
C ASP A 40 16.65 15.40 9.83
N PHE A 41 17.16 14.26 9.38
CA PHE A 41 17.10 12.99 10.13
C PHE A 41 17.91 13.00 11.43
N THR A 42 18.69 14.05 11.71
CA THR A 42 19.40 14.20 13.00
C THR A 42 18.51 14.76 14.10
N LYS A 43 17.37 15.37 13.73
CA LYS A 43 16.40 15.92 14.68
C LYS A 43 15.37 14.88 15.04
N GLU A 44 15.50 14.36 16.25
CA GLU A 44 14.48 13.52 16.88
C GLU A 44 13.12 14.25 16.92
N GLY A 45 12.05 13.49 16.70
CA GLY A 45 10.69 14.03 16.69
C GLY A 45 9.82 13.44 15.59
N ILE A 46 8.60 13.98 15.48
CA ILE A 46 7.61 13.57 14.49
C ILE A 46 7.66 14.55 13.31
N HIS A 47 7.88 14.02 12.12
CA HIS A 47 7.97 14.76 10.88
C HIS A 47 6.90 14.27 9.91
N THR A 48 6.23 15.20 9.25
CA THR A 48 5.34 14.87 8.13
C THR A 48 6.15 14.87 6.85
N VAL A 49 6.07 13.80 6.09
CA VAL A 49 6.92 13.56 4.92
C VAL A 49 6.08 13.11 3.75
N ARG A 50 6.51 13.44 2.53
CA ARG A 50 5.86 13.01 1.30
C ARG A 50 6.84 12.22 0.45
N THR A 51 6.35 11.12 -0.08
CA THR A 51 7.06 10.31 -1.06
C THR A 51 6.33 10.39 -2.39
N LYS A 52 7.07 10.65 -3.47
CA LYS A 52 6.53 10.60 -4.83
C LYS A 52 7.09 9.36 -5.51
N GLY A 53 6.21 8.52 -6.05
CA GLY A 53 6.61 7.23 -6.59
C GLY A 53 5.52 6.55 -7.39
N ARG A 54 5.86 5.38 -7.91
CA ARG A 54 4.95 4.51 -8.67
C ARG A 54 4.49 3.38 -7.77
N LEU A 55 3.17 3.24 -7.66
CA LEU A 55 2.50 2.12 -7.04
C LEU A 55 2.13 1.12 -8.15
N LEU A 56 2.66 -0.08 -8.10
CA LEU A 56 2.34 -1.19 -8.98
C LEU A 56 1.41 -2.15 -8.25
N ILE A 57 0.20 -2.31 -8.77
CA ILE A 57 -0.76 -3.33 -8.30
C ILE A 57 -1.42 -3.92 -9.54
N HIS A 58 -1.59 -5.24 -9.58
CA HIS A 58 -2.31 -5.91 -10.69
C HIS A 58 -1.72 -5.59 -12.09
N GLY A 59 -0.39 -5.43 -12.16
CA GLY A 59 0.32 -5.10 -13.40
C GLY A 59 0.15 -3.65 -13.88
N VAL A 60 -0.59 -2.81 -13.15
CA VAL A 60 -0.82 -1.41 -13.50
C VAL A 60 0.01 -0.51 -12.58
N GLU A 61 0.80 0.38 -13.17
CA GLU A 61 1.55 1.40 -12.44
C GLU A 61 0.75 2.70 -12.34
N GLN A 62 0.69 3.27 -11.15
CA GLN A 62 0.11 4.59 -10.91
C GLN A 62 1.06 5.48 -10.14
N GLU A 63 1.30 6.69 -10.64
CA GLU A 63 2.10 7.69 -9.91
C GLU A 63 1.28 8.26 -8.74
N ARG A 64 1.87 8.24 -7.54
CA ARG A 64 1.23 8.71 -6.31
C ARG A 64 2.20 9.52 -5.47
N ILE A 65 1.63 10.53 -4.80
CA ILE A 65 2.28 11.23 -3.69
C ILE A 65 1.64 10.72 -2.41
N ILE A 66 2.42 10.02 -1.58
CA ILE A 66 1.95 9.44 -0.32
C ILE A 66 2.50 10.27 0.83
N LYS A 67 1.60 10.87 1.60
CA LYS A 67 1.91 11.56 2.85
C LYS A 67 2.06 10.54 3.96
N SER A 68 3.11 10.66 4.75
CA SER A 68 3.46 9.74 5.82
C SER A 68 3.95 10.51 7.05
N GLU A 69 3.78 9.91 8.22
CA GLU A 69 4.36 10.37 9.48
C GLU A 69 5.65 9.58 9.73
N LEU A 70 6.76 10.30 9.88
CA LEU A 70 8.06 9.74 10.22
C LEU A 70 8.42 10.17 11.64
N THR A 71 8.48 9.21 12.57
CA THR A 71 9.02 9.43 13.91
C THR A 71 10.50 9.07 13.91
N VAL A 72 11.36 10.07 14.10
CA VAL A 72 12.81 9.91 14.19
C VAL A 72 13.21 9.80 15.66
N THR A 73 13.96 8.75 16.00
CA THR A 73 14.60 8.55 17.31
C THR A 73 16.08 8.25 17.10
N LYS A 74 16.90 8.25 18.17
CA LYS A 74 18.34 7.98 18.06
C LYS A 74 18.69 6.68 17.34
N ASP A 75 17.93 5.62 17.60
CA ASP A 75 18.31 4.26 17.20
C ASP A 75 17.51 3.75 16.00
N LYS A 76 16.36 4.36 15.71
CA LYS A 76 15.42 3.90 14.68
C LYS A 76 14.51 5.02 14.19
N MET A 77 13.93 4.80 13.02
CA MET A 77 12.86 5.63 12.49
C MET A 77 11.61 4.78 12.30
N LEU A 78 10.46 5.30 12.70
CA LEU A 78 9.16 4.67 12.50
C LEU A 78 8.41 5.45 11.44
N LEU A 79 8.11 4.80 10.31
CA LEU A 79 7.29 5.36 9.25
C LEU A 79 5.87 4.80 9.38
N LYS A 80 4.88 5.70 9.38
CA LYS A 80 3.47 5.37 9.27
C LYS A 80 2.87 6.06 8.06
N SER A 81 2.17 5.31 7.22
CA SER A 81 1.47 5.85 6.07
C SER A 81 0.04 5.33 6.06
N ASN A 82 -0.89 6.18 5.66
CA ASN A 82 -2.27 5.80 5.37
C ASN A 82 -2.64 6.45 4.04
N PHE A 83 -3.13 5.66 3.09
CA PHE A 83 -3.62 6.14 1.82
C PHE A 83 -4.71 5.23 1.24
N MET A 84 -5.62 5.83 0.48
CA MET A 84 -6.70 5.11 -0.21
C MET A 84 -6.25 4.65 -1.60
N VAL A 85 -6.70 3.46 -1.99
CA VAL A 85 -6.47 2.85 -3.30
C VAL A 85 -7.82 2.53 -3.94
N LEU A 86 -8.12 3.15 -5.09
CA LEU A 86 -9.29 2.79 -5.89
C LEU A 86 -8.97 1.55 -6.72
N LEU A 87 -9.84 0.54 -6.66
CA LEU A 87 -9.67 -0.70 -7.44
C LEU A 87 -9.70 -0.46 -8.95
N SER A 88 -10.50 0.53 -9.40
CA SER A 88 -10.58 0.94 -10.81
C SER A 88 -9.25 1.45 -11.37
N ASP A 89 -8.43 2.09 -10.54
CA ASP A 89 -7.16 2.67 -10.96
C ASP A 89 -6.13 1.60 -11.34
N PHE A 90 -6.39 0.34 -10.96
CA PHE A 90 -5.52 -0.81 -11.19
C PHE A 90 -6.20 -1.91 -12.04
N ASN A 91 -7.27 -1.55 -12.77
CA ASN A 91 -8.04 -2.48 -13.61
C ASN A 91 -8.52 -3.72 -12.84
N ILE A 92 -8.88 -3.58 -11.57
CA ILE A 92 -9.46 -4.65 -10.77
C ILE A 92 -10.99 -4.53 -10.86
N PRO A 93 -11.67 -5.39 -11.63
CA PRO A 93 -13.11 -5.30 -11.81
C PRO A 93 -13.84 -5.76 -10.55
N ILE A 94 -14.93 -5.07 -10.21
CA ILE A 94 -15.85 -5.49 -9.15
C ILE A 94 -17.14 -5.98 -9.82
N PRO A 95 -17.49 -7.26 -9.69
CA PRO A 95 -18.74 -7.76 -10.25
C PRO A 95 -19.95 -7.02 -9.66
N LYS A 96 -20.89 -6.59 -10.51
CA LYS A 96 -22.08 -5.80 -10.09
C LYS A 96 -22.94 -6.49 -9.03
N VAL A 97 -22.91 -7.83 -8.99
CA VAL A 97 -23.70 -8.63 -8.03
C VAL A 97 -23.17 -8.46 -6.59
N VAL A 98 -21.89 -8.14 -6.43
CA VAL A 98 -21.23 -7.99 -5.11
C VAL A 98 -20.82 -6.55 -4.81
N SER A 99 -21.04 -5.60 -5.72
CA SER A 99 -20.63 -4.20 -5.56
C SER A 99 -21.31 -3.47 -4.39
N MET A 100 -22.45 -3.96 -3.90
CA MET A 100 -23.07 -3.44 -2.67
C MET A 100 -22.38 -3.95 -1.39
N LYS A 101 -21.55 -4.99 -1.50
CA LYS A 101 -20.86 -5.65 -0.38
C LYS A 101 -19.35 -5.42 -0.38
N LEU A 102 -18.77 -4.92 -1.47
CA LEU A 102 -17.35 -4.68 -1.62
C LEU A 102 -17.08 -3.18 -1.76
N ALA A 103 -16.11 -2.67 -1.00
CA ALA A 103 -15.68 -1.28 -1.13
C ALA A 103 -14.91 -1.09 -2.45
N ASN A 104 -15.21 0.01 -3.16
CA ASN A 104 -14.47 0.39 -4.36
C ASN A 104 -13.09 0.99 -4.04
N GLU A 105 -12.92 1.42 -2.79
CA GLU A 105 -11.70 2.02 -2.26
C GLU A 105 -11.18 1.17 -1.10
N ILE A 106 -9.88 0.97 -1.06
CA ILE A 106 -9.20 0.19 -0.03
C ILE A 106 -8.33 1.14 0.79
N ASP A 107 -8.53 1.16 2.12
CA ASP A 107 -7.65 1.84 3.05
C ASP A 107 -6.37 1.01 3.26
N VAL A 108 -5.23 1.56 2.86
CA VAL A 108 -3.92 0.92 3.01
C VAL A 108 -3.14 1.62 4.11
N GLN A 109 -2.86 0.87 5.17
CA GLN A 109 -2.06 1.32 6.30
C GLN A 109 -0.71 0.60 6.31
N LEU A 110 0.36 1.38 6.37
CA LEU A 110 1.72 0.88 6.46
C LEU A 110 2.35 1.36 7.77
N VAL A 111 2.98 0.43 8.49
CA VAL A 111 3.87 0.73 9.61
C VAL A 111 5.19 0.02 9.35
N ALA A 112 6.27 0.79 9.23
CA ALA A 112 7.61 0.27 8.96
C ALA A 112 8.60 0.84 9.98
N THR A 113 9.46 -0.04 10.52
CA THR A 113 10.59 0.36 11.36
C THR A 113 11.86 0.30 10.52
N LEU A 114 12.53 1.44 10.35
CA LEU A 114 13.80 1.57 9.67
C LEU A 114 14.90 1.66 10.72
N VAL A 115 15.89 0.79 10.61
CA VAL A 115 17.07 0.79 11.46
C VAL A 115 18.25 1.18 10.57
N PRO A 116 19.00 2.24 10.90
CA PRO A 116 20.23 2.59 10.16
C PRO A 116 21.18 1.39 10.23
N ARG A 117 21.76 1.04 9.08
CA ARG A 117 22.68 -0.10 8.94
C ARG A 117 24.10 0.30 9.29
#